data_AF-A0A972CYZ3-F1
#
_entry.id   AF-A0A972CYZ3-F1
#
_cell.length_a   1.000
_cell.length_b   1.000
_cell.length_c   1.000
_cell.angle_alpha   90.00
_cell.angle_beta   90.00
_cell.angle_gamma   90.00
#
_symmetry.space_group_name_H-M   'P 1'
#
loop_
_entity.id
_entity.type
_entity.pdbx_description
1 polymer ?
#
loop_
_entity_poly.entity_id
_entity_poly.type
_entity_poly.pdbx_seq_one_letter_code
_entity_poly.pdbx_strand_id
1 'polypeptide(L)'
;MEKLKKSLELYRLMLERMEKSGHAPHQADYFKECAEFVKTCKTGDEATAKMRKSHLYTAGGDAFALDDVLNRKWAAEKNKEEELIKLYSNRYEEIKNNPKVVMDYNNTMDFTRKVQDIEIKISRRRDNFVQVCQGYFEMKMEIQGSEDYNKALAKLQGGYGKMEADGKPFFEASSEDKFRNLLFIPDEGYKIFVKEVELIIANPNVNQSEEADTEDQWEELKANKEEIKQIGERELKKYRRGCCFCESPKDVNGKYTYEHFVVEEV
;
A
#
# COMPACT_ATOMS: atom_id res chain seq x y z
N MET A 1 -51.85 8.47 -6.25
CA MET A 1 -51.39 8.00 -4.92
C MET A 1 -50.27 6.95 -5.01
N GLU A 2 -50.38 5.91 -5.84
CA GLU A 2 -49.37 4.85 -5.93
C GLU A 2 -47.97 5.35 -6.35
N LYS A 3 -47.88 6.19 -7.39
CA LYS A 3 -46.61 6.81 -7.83
C LYS A 3 -45.91 7.57 -6.70
N LEU A 4 -46.67 8.34 -5.91
CA LEU A 4 -46.14 9.13 -4.79
C LEU A 4 -45.53 8.23 -3.71
N LYS A 5 -46.24 7.14 -3.34
CA LYS A 5 -45.73 6.14 -2.38
C LYS A 5 -44.44 5.49 -2.88
N LYS A 6 -44.36 5.12 -4.16
CA LYS A 6 -43.15 4.57 -4.77
C LYS A 6 -41.98 5.56 -4.73
N SER A 7 -42.21 6.84 -5.02
CA SER A 7 -41.17 7.87 -4.93
C SER A 7 -40.67 8.08 -3.51
N LEU A 8 -41.57 8.15 -2.51
CA LEU A 8 -41.19 8.28 -1.10
C LEU A 8 -40.37 7.08 -0.62
N GLU A 9 -40.78 5.87 -1.00
CA GLU A 9 -40.06 4.65 -0.66
C GLU A 9 -38.67 4.62 -1.30
N LEU A 10 -38.54 5.04 -2.56
CA LEU A 10 -37.24 5.16 -3.22
C LEU A 10 -36.32 6.14 -2.47
N TYR A 11 -36.79 7.34 -2.14
CA TYR A 11 -35.96 8.31 -1.42
C TYR A 11 -35.57 7.83 -0.03
N ARG A 12 -36.48 7.15 0.69
CA ARG A 12 -36.16 6.51 1.98
C ARG A 12 -35.05 5.48 1.85
N LEU A 13 -35.18 4.55 0.89
CA LEU A 13 -34.17 3.51 0.66
C LEU A 13 -32.81 4.08 0.25
N MET A 14 -32.82 5.13 -0.58
CA MET A 14 -31.59 5.82 -0.98
C MET A 14 -30.94 6.53 0.20
N LEU A 15 -31.72 7.24 1.02
CA LEU A 15 -31.24 7.88 2.25
C LEU A 15 -30.60 6.85 3.19
N GLU A 16 -31.31 5.77 3.52
CA GLU A 16 -30.82 4.70 4.40
C GLU A 16 -29.51 4.10 3.87
N ARG A 17 -29.40 3.91 2.55
CA ARG A 17 -28.18 3.43 1.92
C ARG A 17 -27.01 4.41 2.09
N MET A 18 -27.24 5.71 1.90
CA MET A 18 -26.19 6.72 2.01
C MET A 18 -25.75 6.95 3.47
N GLU A 19 -26.70 6.97 4.41
CA GLU A 19 -26.38 7.05 5.84
C GLU A 19 -25.60 5.82 6.31
N LYS A 20 -26.00 4.63 5.86
CA LYS A 20 -25.29 3.38 6.20
C LYS A 20 -23.87 3.34 5.63
N SER A 21 -23.63 3.93 4.45
CA SER A 21 -22.29 3.94 3.87
C SER A 21 -21.35 4.91 4.60
N GLY A 22 -21.87 6.03 5.11
CA GLY A 22 -21.07 7.08 5.74
C GLY A 22 -20.17 7.86 4.76
N HIS A 23 -20.32 7.64 3.45
CA HIS A 23 -19.45 8.19 2.39
C HIS A 23 -20.15 9.19 1.47
N ALA A 24 -21.44 9.43 1.65
CA ALA A 24 -22.22 10.30 0.78
C ALA A 24 -23.18 11.22 1.57
N PRO A 25 -22.65 12.09 2.44
CA PRO A 25 -23.48 12.95 3.29
C PRO A 25 -24.34 13.95 2.50
N HIS A 26 -23.85 14.53 1.41
CA HIS A 26 -24.63 15.51 0.65
C HIS A 26 -25.76 14.83 -0.14
N GLN A 27 -25.51 13.63 -0.68
CA GLN A 27 -26.55 12.83 -1.32
C GLN A 27 -27.60 12.38 -0.29
N ALA A 28 -27.21 12.06 0.94
CA ALA A 28 -28.16 11.76 2.02
C ALA A 28 -29.07 12.97 2.29
N ASP A 29 -28.50 14.16 2.49
CA ASP A 29 -29.27 15.39 2.71
C ASP A 29 -30.22 15.69 1.54
N TYR A 30 -29.76 15.52 0.30
CA TYR A 30 -30.59 15.67 -0.90
C TYR A 30 -31.79 14.70 -0.92
N PHE A 31 -31.58 13.41 -0.63
CA PHE A 31 -32.68 12.44 -0.62
C PHE A 31 -33.66 12.67 0.53
N LYS A 32 -33.16 13.13 1.68
CA LYS A 32 -34.00 13.57 2.80
C LYS A 32 -34.87 14.75 2.41
N GLU A 33 -34.30 15.78 1.79
CA GLU A 33 -35.05 16.95 1.33
C GLU A 33 -36.07 16.58 0.24
N CYS A 34 -35.70 15.71 -0.70
CA CYS A 34 -36.63 15.19 -1.71
C CYS A 34 -37.81 14.45 -1.07
N ALA A 35 -37.57 13.62 -0.06
CA ALA A 35 -38.63 12.91 0.66
C ALA A 35 -39.60 13.90 1.35
N GLU A 36 -39.08 14.91 2.04
CA GLU A 36 -39.91 15.96 2.67
C GLU A 36 -40.68 16.78 1.62
N PHE A 37 -40.02 17.15 0.52
CA PHE A 37 -40.66 17.88 -0.56
C PHE A 37 -41.82 17.10 -1.17
N VAL A 38 -41.64 15.82 -1.46
CA VAL A 38 -42.67 14.98 -2.07
C VAL A 38 -43.86 14.75 -1.14
N LYS A 39 -43.67 14.70 0.19
CA LYS A 39 -44.77 14.63 1.16
C LYS A 39 -45.75 15.80 1.06
N THR A 40 -45.29 16.96 0.56
CA THR A 40 -46.15 18.15 0.37
C THR A 40 -47.06 18.07 -0.86
N CYS A 41 -46.88 17.07 -1.72
CA CYS A 41 -47.60 16.92 -2.99
C CYS A 41 -48.76 15.92 -2.88
N LYS A 42 -49.84 16.15 -3.63
CA LYS A 42 -51.02 15.27 -3.66
C LYS A 42 -50.87 14.13 -4.66
N THR A 43 -50.13 14.36 -5.75
CA THR A 43 -49.91 13.35 -6.81
C THR A 43 -48.44 13.28 -7.23
N GLY A 44 -48.04 12.16 -7.83
CA GLY A 44 -46.68 12.01 -8.37
C GLY A 44 -46.39 12.93 -9.55
N ASP A 45 -47.41 13.24 -10.35
CA ASP A 45 -47.26 14.14 -11.50
C ASP A 45 -47.11 15.60 -11.02
N GLU A 46 -47.82 16.00 -9.96
CA GLU A 46 -47.61 17.28 -9.27
C GLU A 46 -46.19 17.37 -8.68
N ALA A 47 -45.74 16.33 -7.98
CA ALA A 47 -44.40 16.28 -7.41
C ALA A 47 -43.32 16.45 -8.48
N THR A 48 -43.45 15.76 -9.61
CA THR A 48 -42.53 15.86 -10.75
C THR A 48 -42.51 17.28 -11.32
N ALA A 49 -43.69 17.89 -11.54
CA ALA A 49 -43.81 19.22 -12.10
C ALA A 49 -43.24 20.30 -11.18
N LYS A 50 -43.46 20.18 -9.86
CA LYS A 50 -42.90 21.10 -8.85
C LYS A 50 -41.40 20.93 -8.72
N MET A 51 -40.89 19.69 -8.69
CA MET A 51 -39.46 19.41 -8.55
C MET A 51 -38.65 20.02 -9.71
N ARG A 52 -39.13 19.89 -10.95
CA ARG A 52 -38.52 20.53 -12.15
C ARG A 52 -38.41 22.05 -12.08
N LYS A 53 -39.24 22.70 -11.26
CA LYS A 53 -39.25 24.15 -11.03
C LYS A 53 -38.55 24.55 -9.74
N SER A 54 -38.03 23.59 -8.98
CA SER A 54 -37.36 23.80 -7.71
C SER A 54 -35.84 23.62 -7.87
N HIS A 55 -35.09 24.06 -6.87
CA HIS A 55 -33.64 23.84 -6.82
C HIS A 55 -33.27 22.34 -6.78
N LEU A 56 -34.17 21.47 -6.31
CA LEU A 56 -33.95 20.02 -6.24
C LEU A 56 -33.75 19.36 -7.60
N TYR A 57 -34.14 20.02 -8.70
CA TYR A 57 -33.98 19.44 -10.04
C TYR A 57 -32.51 19.16 -10.39
N THR A 58 -31.60 20.05 -9.99
CA THR A 58 -30.16 19.91 -10.24
C THR A 58 -29.37 19.52 -9.01
N ALA A 59 -29.92 19.74 -7.81
CA ALA A 59 -29.22 19.50 -6.54
C ALA A 59 -28.69 18.08 -6.36
N GLY A 60 -29.34 17.07 -6.98
CA GLY A 60 -28.85 15.69 -6.95
C GLY A 60 -27.49 15.52 -7.65
N GLY A 61 -27.24 16.25 -8.74
CA GLY A 61 -25.96 16.25 -9.44
C GLY A 61 -24.89 16.99 -8.64
N ASP A 62 -25.26 18.10 -8.02
CA ASP A 62 -24.38 18.91 -7.17
C ASP A 62 -23.93 18.11 -5.93
N ALA A 63 -24.86 17.43 -5.27
CA ALA A 63 -24.61 16.55 -4.13
C ALA A 63 -23.67 15.39 -4.50
N PHE A 64 -23.90 14.75 -5.64
CA PHE A 64 -23.01 13.69 -6.14
C PHE A 64 -21.58 14.20 -6.37
N ALA A 65 -21.43 15.37 -7.00
CA ALA A 65 -20.10 15.93 -7.27
C ALA A 65 -19.33 16.28 -6.00
N LEU A 66 -20.01 16.81 -4.98
CA LEU A 66 -19.42 17.08 -3.67
C LEU A 66 -18.94 15.79 -2.99
N ASP A 67 -19.78 14.76 -2.98
CA ASP A 67 -19.45 13.48 -2.34
C ASP A 67 -18.36 12.72 -3.11
N ASP A 68 -18.31 12.76 -4.45
CA ASP A 68 -17.22 12.17 -5.23
C ASP A 68 -15.86 12.78 -4.87
N VAL A 69 -15.78 14.11 -4.82
CA VAL A 69 -14.54 14.81 -4.45
C VAL A 69 -14.17 14.57 -2.99
N LEU A 70 -15.14 14.52 -2.08
CA LEU A 70 -14.92 14.21 -0.67
C LEU A 70 -14.33 12.81 -0.49
N ASN A 71 -14.87 11.82 -1.21
CA ASN A 71 -14.38 10.44 -1.17
C ASN A 71 -12.95 10.32 -1.71
N ARG A 72 -12.64 11.01 -2.82
CA ARG A 72 -11.26 11.07 -3.35
C ARG A 72 -10.30 11.74 -2.38
N LYS A 73 -10.72 12.83 -1.74
CA LYS A 73 -9.96 13.50 -0.68
C LYS A 73 -9.66 12.54 0.46
N TRP A 74 -10.65 11.81 0.95
CA TRP A 74 -10.48 10.87 2.05
C TRP A 74 -9.52 9.72 1.69
N ALA A 75 -9.59 9.22 0.45
CA ALA A 75 -8.61 8.25 -0.05
C ALA A 75 -7.18 8.82 -0.07
N ALA A 76 -7.01 10.07 -0.52
CA ALA A 76 -5.73 10.76 -0.50
C ALA A 76 -5.21 11.01 0.94
N GLU A 77 -6.08 11.33 1.89
CA GLU A 77 -5.76 11.47 3.32
C GLU A 77 -5.25 10.16 3.90
N LYS A 78 -5.95 9.05 3.62
CA LYS A 78 -5.52 7.71 4.05
C LYS A 78 -4.14 7.33 3.50
N ASN A 79 -3.82 7.79 2.28
CA ASN A 79 -2.53 7.55 1.64
C ASN A 79 -1.47 8.63 1.93
N LYS A 80 -1.79 9.65 2.74
CA LYS A 80 -0.90 10.79 3.05
C LYS A 80 -0.40 11.49 1.78
N GLU A 81 -1.27 11.70 0.80
CA GLU A 81 -0.95 12.33 -0.50
C GLU A 81 -1.30 13.82 -0.48
N GLU A 82 -0.47 14.63 0.22
CA GLU A 82 -0.74 16.04 0.54
C GLU A 82 -1.14 16.92 -0.65
N GLU A 83 -0.46 16.78 -1.79
CA GLU A 83 -0.79 17.52 -3.01
C GLU A 83 -2.22 17.21 -3.50
N LEU A 84 -2.63 15.94 -3.47
CA LEU A 84 -3.99 15.53 -3.82
C LEU A 84 -5.01 16.00 -2.77
N ILE A 85 -4.69 15.89 -1.48
CA ILE A 85 -5.56 16.38 -0.39
C ILE A 85 -5.87 17.87 -0.60
N LYS A 86 -4.85 18.68 -0.89
CA LYS A 86 -5.00 20.10 -1.16
C LYS A 86 -5.82 20.36 -2.43
N LEU A 87 -5.52 19.64 -3.51
CA LEU A 87 -6.24 19.78 -4.78
C LEU A 87 -7.72 19.43 -4.63
N TYR A 88 -8.06 18.33 -3.96
CA TYR A 88 -9.45 17.94 -3.71
C TYR A 88 -10.15 18.88 -2.73
N SER A 89 -9.46 19.40 -1.71
CA SER A 89 -10.04 20.40 -0.80
C SER A 89 -10.42 21.68 -1.53
N ASN A 90 -9.54 22.19 -2.41
CA ASN A 90 -9.86 23.35 -3.24
C ASN A 90 -11.03 23.07 -4.17
N ARG A 91 -11.04 21.90 -4.82
CA ARG A 91 -12.12 21.49 -5.72
C ARG A 91 -13.46 21.38 -4.99
N TYR A 92 -13.47 20.85 -3.79
CA TYR A 92 -14.68 20.75 -2.97
C TYR A 92 -15.27 22.15 -2.70
N GLU A 93 -14.44 23.11 -2.28
CA GLU A 93 -14.89 24.49 -2.05
C GLU A 93 -15.32 25.19 -3.35
N GLU A 94 -14.67 24.94 -4.49
CA GLU A 94 -15.12 25.45 -5.80
C GLU A 94 -16.53 24.97 -6.15
N ILE A 95 -16.80 23.66 -6.01
CA ILE A 95 -18.11 23.07 -6.32
C ILE A 95 -19.16 23.59 -5.34
N LYS A 96 -18.83 23.69 -4.05
CA LYS A 96 -19.73 24.19 -3.02
C LYS A 96 -20.15 25.64 -3.28
N ASN A 97 -19.22 26.48 -3.74
CA ASN A 97 -19.51 27.89 -4.04
C ASN A 97 -20.16 28.11 -5.40
N ASN A 98 -19.87 27.24 -6.38
CA ASN A 98 -20.45 27.31 -7.72
C ASN A 98 -20.57 25.91 -8.34
N PRO A 99 -21.70 25.21 -8.15
CA PRO A 99 -21.85 23.84 -8.65
C PRO A 99 -21.74 23.72 -10.17
N LYS A 100 -22.02 24.79 -10.92
CA LYS A 100 -21.89 24.80 -12.39
C LYS A 100 -20.45 24.57 -12.86
N VAL A 101 -19.46 24.72 -11.99
CA VAL A 101 -18.04 24.45 -12.30
C VAL A 101 -17.81 23.01 -12.77
N VAL A 102 -18.67 22.06 -12.39
CA VAL A 102 -18.59 20.65 -12.84
C VAL A 102 -19.13 20.45 -14.26
N MET A 103 -19.95 21.39 -14.76
CA MET A 103 -20.46 21.38 -16.13
C MET A 103 -19.55 22.14 -17.10
N ASP A 104 -18.64 22.97 -16.57
CA ASP A 104 -17.61 23.62 -17.38
C ASP A 104 -16.56 22.58 -17.80
N TYR A 105 -16.56 22.28 -19.11
CA TYR A 105 -15.64 21.34 -19.72
C TYR A 105 -14.18 21.73 -19.51
N ASN A 106 -13.83 23.00 -19.70
CA ASN A 106 -12.45 23.45 -19.60
C ASN A 106 -11.94 23.35 -18.17
N ASN A 107 -12.78 23.74 -17.22
CA ASN A 107 -12.45 23.66 -15.80
C ASN A 107 -12.29 22.19 -15.35
N THR A 108 -13.22 21.32 -15.73
CA THR A 108 -13.17 19.88 -15.40
C THR A 108 -11.96 19.19 -16.03
N MET A 109 -11.60 19.53 -17.27
CA MET A 109 -10.41 19.01 -17.94
C MET A 109 -9.10 19.48 -17.27
N ASP A 110 -9.03 20.76 -16.87
CA ASP A 110 -7.87 21.29 -16.15
C ASP A 110 -7.68 20.61 -14.80
N PHE A 111 -8.76 20.45 -14.03
CA PHE A 111 -8.74 19.70 -12.77
C PHE A 111 -8.28 18.25 -12.98
N THR A 112 -8.82 17.57 -13.98
CA THR A 112 -8.45 16.18 -14.30
C THR A 112 -6.97 16.06 -14.66
N ARG A 113 -6.45 16.99 -15.45
CA ARG A 113 -5.02 17.03 -15.81
C ARG A 113 -4.14 17.22 -14.58
N LYS A 114 -4.50 18.14 -13.67
CA LYS A 114 -3.77 18.35 -12.41
C LYS A 114 -3.74 17.08 -11.54
N VAL A 115 -4.86 16.35 -11.45
CA VAL A 115 -4.90 15.05 -10.75
C VAL A 115 -3.94 14.06 -11.42
N GLN A 116 -4.01 13.90 -12.74
CA GLN A 116 -3.15 12.99 -13.49
C GLN A 116 -1.67 13.31 -13.32
N ASP A 117 -1.29 14.59 -13.39
CA ASP A 117 0.10 15.02 -13.23
C ASP A 117 0.65 14.64 -11.84
N ILE A 118 -0.18 14.75 -10.79
CA ILE A 118 0.19 14.35 -9.43
C ILE A 118 0.26 12.82 -9.32
N GLU A 119 -0.71 12.10 -9.85
CA GLU A 119 -0.73 10.63 -9.84
C GLU A 119 0.47 10.03 -10.58
N ILE A 120 0.87 10.61 -11.71
CA ILE A 120 2.07 10.21 -12.46
C ILE A 120 3.33 10.39 -11.62
N LYS A 121 3.46 11.50 -10.86
CA LYS A 121 4.58 11.69 -9.94
C LYS A 121 4.58 10.64 -8.83
N ILE A 122 3.41 10.36 -8.24
CA ILE A 122 3.27 9.33 -7.19
C ILE A 122 3.62 7.95 -7.73
N SER A 123 3.11 7.58 -8.91
CA SER A 123 3.41 6.30 -9.55
C SER A 123 4.90 6.14 -9.81
N ARG A 124 5.55 7.16 -10.38
CA ARG A 124 6.99 7.16 -10.63
C ARG A 124 7.80 6.95 -9.35
N ARG A 125 7.40 7.58 -8.24
CA ARG A 125 8.05 7.36 -6.93
C ARG A 125 7.90 5.91 -6.46
N ARG A 126 6.72 5.30 -6.66
CA ARG A 126 6.50 3.87 -6.36
C ARG A 126 7.38 2.98 -7.25
N ASP A 127 7.47 3.28 -8.53
CA ASP A 127 8.31 2.53 -9.48
C ASP A 127 9.79 2.62 -9.12
N ASN A 128 10.25 3.80 -8.68
CA ASN A 128 11.63 3.99 -8.21
C ASN A 128 11.88 3.21 -6.90
N PHE A 129 10.93 3.21 -5.96
CA PHE A 129 11.01 2.41 -4.74
C PHE A 129 11.07 0.90 -5.05
N VAL A 130 10.24 0.44 -5.99
CA VAL A 130 10.26 -0.96 -6.46
C VAL A 130 11.59 -1.30 -7.12
N GLN A 131 12.20 -0.38 -7.90
CA GLN A 131 13.54 -0.59 -8.46
C GLN A 131 14.59 -0.79 -7.36
N VAL A 132 14.54 -0.03 -6.27
CA VAL A 132 15.42 -0.24 -5.10
C VAL A 132 15.21 -1.64 -4.52
N CYS A 133 13.95 -2.03 -4.28
CA CYS A 133 13.63 -3.34 -3.72
C CYS A 133 14.10 -4.49 -4.63
N GLN A 134 13.80 -4.41 -5.92
CA GLN A 134 14.20 -5.42 -6.90
C GLN A 134 15.72 -5.52 -7.00
N GLY A 135 16.43 -4.40 -7.10
CA GLY A 135 17.88 -4.39 -7.13
C GLY A 135 18.48 -5.02 -5.87
N TYR A 136 17.90 -4.75 -4.69
CA TYR A 136 18.33 -5.40 -3.44
C TYR A 136 18.12 -6.91 -3.46
N PHE A 137 16.93 -7.39 -3.83
CA PHE A 137 16.66 -8.84 -3.85
C PHE A 137 17.47 -9.58 -4.91
N GLU A 138 17.60 -9.00 -6.11
CA GLU A 138 18.46 -9.53 -7.17
C GLU A 138 19.91 -9.61 -6.65
N MET A 139 20.42 -8.55 -6.03
CA MET A 139 21.78 -8.51 -5.48
C MET A 139 22.03 -9.60 -4.42
N LYS A 140 21.05 -9.89 -3.56
CA LYS A 140 21.15 -10.94 -2.52
C LYS A 140 21.13 -12.37 -3.07
N MET A 141 20.67 -12.56 -4.31
CA MET A 141 20.65 -13.87 -4.96
C MET A 141 21.90 -14.14 -5.81
N GLU A 142 22.71 -13.12 -6.07
CA GLU A 142 23.86 -13.19 -6.97
C GLU A 142 25.19 -13.24 -6.23
N ILE A 143 26.19 -13.86 -6.87
CA ILE A 143 27.56 -13.87 -6.35
C ILE A 143 28.14 -12.45 -6.41
N GLN A 144 28.65 -11.96 -5.29
CA GLN A 144 29.24 -10.62 -5.21
C GLN A 144 30.33 -10.42 -6.27
N GLY A 145 30.26 -9.28 -6.97
CA GLY A 145 31.21 -8.91 -8.02
C GLY A 145 30.95 -9.56 -9.38
N SER A 146 29.95 -10.46 -9.49
CA SER A 146 29.50 -10.97 -10.79
C SER A 146 28.91 -9.84 -11.66
N GLU A 147 28.80 -10.09 -12.96
CA GLU A 147 28.15 -9.13 -13.87
C GLU A 147 26.70 -8.85 -13.44
N ASP A 148 25.97 -9.87 -13.02
CA ASP A 148 24.56 -9.75 -12.63
C ASP A 148 24.41 -9.07 -11.26
N TYR A 149 25.32 -9.31 -10.32
CA TYR A 149 25.42 -8.52 -9.08
C TYR A 149 25.61 -7.03 -9.38
N ASN A 150 26.54 -6.69 -10.27
CA ASN A 150 26.81 -5.29 -10.63
C ASN A 150 25.61 -4.64 -11.34
N LYS A 151 24.85 -5.38 -12.16
CA LYS A 151 23.59 -4.90 -12.74
C LYS A 151 22.54 -4.64 -11.66
N ALA A 152 22.38 -5.55 -10.71
CA ALA A 152 21.44 -5.40 -9.60
C ALA A 152 21.79 -4.20 -8.70
N LEU A 153 23.08 -4.02 -8.40
CA LEU A 153 23.59 -2.86 -7.66
C LEU A 153 23.31 -1.55 -8.41
N ALA A 154 23.57 -1.50 -9.73
CA ALA A 154 23.28 -0.32 -10.54
C ALA A 154 21.78 0.01 -10.59
N LYS A 155 20.91 -1.02 -10.61
CA LYS A 155 19.45 -0.86 -10.54
C LYS A 155 19.01 -0.29 -9.19
N LEU A 156 19.55 -0.81 -8.08
CA LEU A 156 19.31 -0.31 -6.73
C LEU A 156 19.72 1.16 -6.62
N GLN A 157 20.96 1.48 -6.97
CA GLN A 157 21.50 2.84 -6.93
C GLN A 157 20.73 3.79 -7.85
N GLY A 158 20.35 3.33 -9.04
CA GLY A 158 19.55 4.10 -9.98
C GLY A 158 18.16 4.43 -9.45
N GLY A 159 17.48 3.46 -8.83
CA GLY A 159 16.20 3.70 -8.15
C GLY A 159 16.35 4.69 -6.99
N TYR A 160 17.35 4.48 -6.13
CA TYR A 160 17.65 5.32 -4.98
C TYR A 160 17.93 6.77 -5.40
N GLY A 161 18.82 6.98 -6.37
CA GLY A 161 19.17 8.31 -6.87
C GLY A 161 18.00 9.06 -7.51
N LYS A 162 17.08 8.35 -8.18
CA LYS A 162 15.84 8.97 -8.71
C LYS A 162 14.89 9.40 -7.58
N MET A 163 14.82 8.65 -6.48
CA MET A 163 14.01 9.03 -5.32
C MET A 163 14.53 10.30 -4.64
N GLU A 164 15.85 10.42 -4.49
CA GLU A 164 16.52 11.65 -4.02
C GLU A 164 16.18 12.84 -4.93
N ALA A 165 16.32 12.66 -6.26
CA ALA A 165 16.03 13.70 -7.24
C ALA A 165 14.55 14.14 -7.25
N ASP A 166 13.62 13.23 -6.95
CA ASP A 166 12.18 13.50 -6.86
C ASP A 166 11.76 14.17 -5.54
N GLY A 167 12.74 14.49 -4.67
CA GLY A 167 12.56 15.21 -3.40
C GLY A 167 11.93 14.38 -2.29
N LYS A 168 11.89 13.05 -2.44
CA LYS A 168 11.38 12.14 -1.43
C LYS A 168 12.33 10.95 -1.26
N PRO A 169 13.35 11.09 -0.37
CA PRO A 169 14.37 10.08 -0.15
C PRO A 169 13.78 8.71 0.19
N PHE A 170 14.51 7.65 -0.16
CA PHE A 170 14.08 6.27 0.09
C PHE A 170 13.68 6.03 1.55
N PHE A 171 14.42 6.55 2.52
CA PHE A 171 14.15 6.35 3.94
C PHE A 171 12.84 6.98 4.39
N GLU A 172 12.56 8.19 3.93
CA GLU A 172 11.28 8.85 4.21
C GLU A 172 10.13 8.02 3.61
N ALA A 173 10.26 7.60 2.36
CA ALA A 173 9.26 6.76 1.69
C ALA A 173 9.08 5.40 2.38
N SER A 174 10.15 4.77 2.85
CA SER A 174 10.11 3.45 3.51
C SER A 174 9.31 3.44 4.82
N SER A 175 9.17 4.60 5.46
CA SER A 175 8.38 4.76 6.69
C SER A 175 6.87 4.86 6.44
N GLU A 176 6.44 5.00 5.19
CA GLU A 176 5.03 5.14 4.84
C GLU A 176 4.40 3.77 4.50
N ASP A 177 3.23 3.49 5.11
CA ASP A 177 2.46 2.26 4.91
C ASP A 177 2.29 1.87 3.45
N LYS A 178 2.06 2.84 2.55
CA LYS A 178 1.83 2.57 1.12
C LYS A 178 3.07 2.02 0.38
N PHE A 179 4.28 2.29 0.86
CA PHE A 179 5.52 1.71 0.33
C PHE A 179 5.89 0.44 1.11
N ARG A 180 5.69 0.44 2.44
CA ARG A 180 5.84 -0.75 3.29
C ARG A 180 5.01 -1.93 2.80
N ASN A 181 3.77 -1.67 2.39
CA ASN A 181 2.83 -2.68 1.90
C ASN A 181 3.13 -3.19 0.48
N LEU A 182 4.12 -2.64 -0.22
CA LEU A 182 4.58 -3.18 -1.50
C LEU A 182 5.37 -4.49 -1.31
N LEU A 183 5.93 -4.71 -0.11
CA LEU A 183 6.70 -5.90 0.22
C LEU A 183 5.93 -6.79 1.19
N PHE A 184 5.71 -8.05 0.80
CA PHE A 184 5.09 -9.08 1.63
C PHE A 184 6.11 -9.73 2.59
N ILE A 185 6.83 -8.91 3.35
CA ILE A 185 7.81 -9.35 4.36
C ILE A 185 7.36 -8.92 5.77
N PRO A 186 7.74 -9.65 6.84
CA PRO A 186 7.50 -9.22 8.23
C PRO A 186 8.17 -7.89 8.57
N ASP A 187 7.70 -7.22 9.62
CA ASP A 187 8.24 -5.90 10.02
C ASP A 187 9.72 -5.96 10.41
N GLU A 188 10.17 -7.03 11.06
CA GLU A 188 11.57 -7.26 11.38
C GLU A 188 12.42 -7.37 10.11
N GLY A 189 11.97 -8.17 9.14
CA GLY A 189 12.63 -8.31 7.84
C GLY A 189 12.65 -7.00 7.05
N TYR A 190 11.58 -6.21 7.14
CA TYR A 190 11.52 -4.89 6.50
C TYR A 190 12.53 -3.91 7.08
N LYS A 191 12.68 -3.87 8.41
CA LYS A 191 13.68 -3.02 9.09
C LYS A 191 15.11 -3.39 8.69
N ILE A 192 15.40 -4.70 8.61
CA ILE A 192 16.70 -5.20 8.15
C ILE A 192 16.95 -4.74 6.72
N PHE A 193 16.01 -4.98 5.81
CA PHE A 193 16.08 -4.52 4.41
C PHE A 193 16.40 -3.03 4.30
N VAL A 194 15.64 -2.16 4.99
CA VAL A 194 15.85 -0.70 4.91
C VAL A 194 17.25 -0.32 5.39
N LYS A 195 17.71 -0.91 6.49
CA LYS A 195 19.06 -0.67 7.03
C LYS A 195 20.15 -1.17 6.09
N GLU A 196 19.96 -2.33 5.45
CA GLU A 196 20.95 -2.86 4.53
C GLU A 196 21.07 -2.02 3.25
N VAL A 197 19.96 -1.54 2.70
CA VAL A 197 19.98 -0.58 1.59
C VAL A 197 20.79 0.66 1.94
N GLU A 198 20.66 1.17 3.17
CA GLU A 198 21.49 2.29 3.66
C GLU A 198 22.98 1.98 3.63
N LEU A 199 23.37 0.82 4.14
CA LEU A 199 24.76 0.39 4.16
C LEU A 199 25.33 0.22 2.75
N ILE A 200 24.54 -0.36 1.83
CA ILE A 200 24.94 -0.57 0.43
C ILE A 200 25.14 0.78 -0.28
N ILE A 201 24.24 1.74 -0.07
CA ILE A 201 24.35 3.06 -0.68
C ILE A 201 25.54 3.85 -0.11
N ALA A 202 25.75 3.79 1.21
CA ALA A 202 26.87 4.45 1.86
C ALA A 202 28.23 3.84 1.45
N ASN A 203 28.27 2.52 1.26
CA ASN A 203 29.49 1.76 1.02
C ASN A 203 29.29 0.66 -0.04
N PRO A 204 29.17 1.02 -1.33
CA PRO A 204 28.84 0.06 -2.40
C PRO A 204 29.95 -0.97 -2.68
N ASN A 205 31.17 -0.76 -2.16
CA ASN A 205 32.32 -1.63 -2.33
C ASN A 205 32.68 -2.44 -1.08
N VAL A 206 31.93 -2.28 0.03
CA VAL A 206 32.20 -3.07 1.23
C VAL A 206 31.67 -4.48 0.99
N ASN A 207 32.57 -5.47 1.09
CA ASN A 207 32.21 -6.87 1.26
C ASN A 207 31.22 -6.96 2.42
N GLN A 208 29.93 -7.04 2.10
CA GLN A 208 28.96 -7.65 3.00
C GLN A 208 29.13 -9.16 2.86
N SER A 209 30.33 -9.66 3.14
CA SER A 209 30.44 -11.09 3.37
C SER A 209 29.70 -11.36 4.67
N GLU A 210 28.66 -12.19 4.59
CA GLU A 210 28.08 -12.87 5.75
C GLU A 210 29.16 -13.59 6.58
N GLU A 211 30.40 -13.70 6.08
CA GLU A 211 31.59 -14.17 6.79
C GLU A 211 31.89 -13.39 8.07
N ALA A 212 31.72 -12.06 8.12
CA ALA A 212 32.02 -11.31 9.35
C ALA A 212 31.01 -11.62 10.48
N ASP A 213 29.71 -11.65 10.16
CA ASP A 213 28.66 -12.01 11.12
C ASP A 213 28.70 -13.51 11.47
N THR A 214 29.09 -14.39 10.54
CA THR A 214 29.24 -15.83 10.84
C THR A 214 30.49 -16.13 11.64
N GLU A 215 31.59 -15.39 11.49
CA GLU A 215 32.81 -15.59 12.28
C GLU A 215 32.61 -15.12 13.74
N ASP A 216 31.94 -13.98 13.96
CA ASP A 216 31.57 -13.52 15.30
C ASP A 216 30.53 -14.45 15.97
N GLN A 217 29.50 -14.89 15.23
CA GLN A 217 28.54 -15.88 15.74
C GLN A 217 29.19 -17.24 16.01
N TRP A 218 30.19 -17.63 15.22
CA TRP A 218 30.95 -18.87 15.40
C TRP A 218 31.87 -18.81 16.61
N GLU A 219 32.51 -17.67 16.86
CA GLU A 219 33.29 -17.44 18.07
C GLU A 219 32.39 -17.38 19.32
N GLU A 220 31.20 -16.79 19.24
CA GLU A 220 30.20 -16.82 20.32
C GLU A 220 29.69 -18.25 20.60
N LEU A 221 29.42 -19.03 19.55
CA LEU A 221 29.08 -20.46 19.65
C LEU A 221 30.20 -21.30 20.26
N LYS A 222 31.48 -21.01 19.93
CA LYS A 222 32.64 -21.66 20.55
C LYS A 222 32.77 -21.29 22.02
N ALA A 223 32.58 -20.01 22.36
CA ALA A 223 32.67 -19.51 23.73
C ALA A 223 31.57 -20.13 24.62
N ASN A 224 30.37 -20.31 24.08
CA ASN A 224 29.21 -20.85 24.81
C ASN A 224 29.03 -22.36 24.62
N LYS A 225 30.00 -23.06 24.01
CA LYS A 225 29.92 -24.48 23.65
C LYS A 225 29.51 -25.38 24.81
N GLU A 226 30.06 -25.13 26.01
CA GLU A 226 29.80 -26.00 27.16
C GLU A 226 28.41 -25.76 27.77
N GLU A 227 27.89 -24.53 27.71
CA GLU A 227 26.54 -24.20 28.15
C GLU A 227 25.50 -24.80 27.18
N ILE A 228 25.73 -24.69 25.87
CA ILE A 228 24.91 -25.32 24.83
C ILE A 228 24.90 -26.85 25.00
N LYS A 229 26.05 -27.44 25.33
CA LYS A 229 26.16 -28.88 25.60
C LYS A 229 25.39 -29.29 26.85
N GLN A 230 25.46 -28.51 27.93
CA GLN A 230 24.68 -28.77 29.14
C GLN A 230 23.17 -28.61 28.95
N ILE A 231 22.74 -27.62 28.16
CA ILE A 231 21.32 -27.45 27.77
C ILE A 231 20.89 -28.63 26.91
N GLY A 232 21.72 -29.02 25.94
CA GLY A 232 21.54 -30.20 25.10
C GLY A 232 21.37 -31.48 25.93
N GLU A 233 22.25 -31.75 26.88
CA GLU A 233 22.19 -32.92 27.78
C GLU A 233 20.95 -32.92 28.68
N ARG A 234 20.46 -31.74 29.09
CA ARG A 234 19.24 -31.57 29.90
C ARG A 234 17.96 -31.83 29.09
N GLU A 235 17.94 -31.38 27.84
CA GLU A 235 16.77 -31.45 26.95
C GLU A 235 16.77 -32.70 26.04
N LEU A 236 17.91 -33.39 25.90
CA LEU A 236 18.11 -34.60 25.07
C LEU A 236 17.13 -35.72 25.41
N LYS A 237 16.70 -35.84 26.67
CA LYS A 237 15.73 -36.86 27.11
C LYS A 237 14.29 -36.62 26.62
N LYS A 238 13.99 -35.45 26.04
CA LYS A 238 12.62 -35.08 25.61
C LYS A 238 12.36 -35.28 24.11
N TYR A 239 13.39 -35.51 23.30
CA TYR A 239 13.25 -35.53 21.83
C TYR A 239 13.82 -36.82 21.24
N ARG A 240 13.00 -37.59 20.53
CA ARG A 240 13.46 -38.69 19.67
C ARG A 240 14.18 -38.10 18.45
N ARG A 241 15.44 -38.46 18.22
CA ARG A 241 16.21 -38.04 17.04
C ARG A 241 16.41 -39.22 16.09
N GLY A 242 16.04 -39.03 14.84
CA GLY A 242 16.71 -39.69 13.72
C GLY A 242 17.89 -38.81 13.30
N CYS A 243 19.06 -39.40 13.08
CA CYS A 243 20.21 -38.69 12.52
C CYS A 243 20.35 -39.08 11.04
N CYS A 244 20.64 -38.09 10.21
CA CYS A 244 20.98 -38.27 8.81
C CYS A 244 22.38 -37.71 8.59
N PHE A 245 23.29 -38.53 8.05
CA PHE A 245 24.58 -38.05 7.56
C PHE A 245 24.45 -37.71 6.08
N CYS A 246 24.86 -36.50 5.73
CA CYS A 246 24.97 -36.05 4.35
C CYS A 246 26.44 -36.08 3.94
N GLU A 247 26.79 -36.93 2.99
CA GLU A 247 28.12 -36.90 2.38
C GLU A 247 28.11 -35.96 1.16
N SER A 248 28.99 -34.97 1.19
CA SER A 248 29.16 -34.03 0.09
C SER A 248 29.78 -34.74 -1.12
N PRO A 249 29.31 -34.44 -2.34
CA PRO A 249 29.90 -34.99 -3.55
C PRO A 249 31.36 -34.57 -3.72
N LYS A 250 32.18 -35.47 -4.27
CA LYS A 250 33.62 -35.26 -4.45
C LYS A 250 33.98 -34.49 -5.73
N ASP A 251 33.00 -34.17 -6.56
CA ASP A 251 33.16 -33.37 -7.76
C ASP A 251 31.92 -32.49 -8.03
N VAL A 252 32.09 -31.54 -8.95
CA VAL A 252 31.14 -30.44 -9.23
C VAL A 252 29.81 -30.93 -9.82
N ASN A 253 29.74 -32.18 -10.31
CA ASN A 253 28.52 -32.77 -10.89
C ASN A 253 27.93 -33.88 -10.01
N GLY A 254 28.54 -34.17 -8.86
CA GLY A 254 28.11 -35.23 -7.98
C GLY A 254 26.82 -34.88 -7.22
N LYS A 255 26.09 -35.90 -6.79
CA LYS A 255 24.88 -35.76 -5.98
C LYS A 255 25.21 -36.00 -4.51
N TYR A 256 24.54 -35.27 -3.63
CA TYR A 256 24.58 -35.53 -2.20
C TYR A 256 23.93 -36.87 -1.88
N THR A 257 24.57 -37.64 -1.01
CA THR A 257 24.05 -38.92 -0.53
C THR A 257 23.69 -38.79 0.94
N TYR A 258 22.51 -39.29 1.31
CA TYR A 258 21.95 -39.13 2.64
C TYR A 258 21.68 -40.52 3.25
N GLU A 259 22.39 -40.86 4.32
CA GLU A 259 22.15 -42.09 5.09
C GLU A 259 21.44 -41.76 6.41
N HIS A 260 20.29 -42.40 6.63
CA HIS A 260 19.47 -42.20 7.82
C HIS A 260 19.67 -43.37 8.78
N PHE A 261 19.93 -43.06 10.05
CA PHE A 261 19.91 -44.04 11.13
C PHE A 261 18.97 -43.59 12.25
N VAL A 262 18.11 -44.50 12.68
CA VAL A 262 17.28 -44.34 13.88
C VAL A 262 18.08 -44.90 15.05
N VAL A 263 18.43 -44.05 16.02
CA VAL A 263 19.08 -44.49 17.25
C VAL A 263 17.98 -44.79 18.26
N GLU A 264 17.76 -46.06 18.57
CA GLU A 264 16.87 -46.46 19.67
C GLU A 264 17.49 -46.14 21.04
N GLU A 265 16.60 -45.84 21.98
CA GLU A 265 16.85 -45.27 23.32
C GLU A 265 17.87 -46.06 24.16
N VAL A 266 18.70 -45.34 24.94
CA VAL A 266 19.32 -45.84 26.18
C VAL A 266 18.86 -44.97 27.34
#